data_AF-A0A829GL49-F1
#
_entry.id   AF-A0A829GL49-F1
#
_cell.length_a   1.000
_cell.length_b   1.000
_cell.length_c   1.000
_cell.angle_alpha   90.00
_cell.angle_beta   90.00
_cell.angle_gamma   90.00
#
_symmetry.space_group_name_H-M   'P 1'
#
loop_
_entity.id
_entity.type
_entity.pdbx_description
1 polymer ?
#
loop_
_entity_poly.entity_id
_entity_poly.type
_entity_poly.pdbx_seq_one_letter_code
_entity_poly.pdbx_strand_id
1 'polypeptide(L)'
;FANLGVALAIFLRARSNKAKATSMGAFTSQLFGVSEPTLFGVLIRYNFRPLIVTVLTSGIGAAILSMLNVAANSYGLAVVPSYLMYIYNGHALLWYTIVSLGTVVAAFVATNAFAIPKEVLTPDGDVETANAVISSTVSDNKVYAPVGGETVALDQVSDPVFASGMMGEGMAIKPAEPGINKVYAPQAGTLSVVADTGHAYGLTTDDGMEILVHLGIDTVNLKGAPFTVAVKAGQHVNKGDLLGTFDQAAIKKAGLDATTIVLITNSKSYARIEPVAADTTVQAGADLLAVQREDVKVESVEPA
;
A
#
# COMPACT_ATOMS: atom_id res chain seq x y z
N PHE A 1 21.67 -11.35 -7.25
CA PHE A 1 22.30 -11.61 -5.93
C PHE A 1 22.02 -10.51 -4.91
N ALA A 2 22.08 -9.21 -5.25
CA ALA A 2 21.80 -8.12 -4.30
C ALA A 2 20.47 -8.28 -3.52
N ASN A 3 19.39 -8.68 -4.21
CA ASN A 3 18.09 -9.01 -3.61
C ASN A 3 18.18 -9.96 -2.40
N LEU A 4 19.08 -10.96 -2.44
CA LEU A 4 19.28 -11.89 -1.33
C LEU A 4 19.85 -11.18 -0.09
N GLY A 5 20.85 -10.30 -0.30
CA GLY A 5 21.47 -9.55 0.79
C GLY A 5 20.49 -8.58 1.44
N VAL A 6 19.68 -7.90 0.65
CA VAL A 6 18.65 -6.97 1.14
C VAL A 6 17.53 -7.72 1.89
N ALA A 7 16.98 -8.78 1.30
CA ALA A 7 15.93 -9.58 1.94
C ALA A 7 16.40 -10.22 3.25
N LEU A 8 17.64 -10.72 3.29
CA LEU A 8 18.25 -11.28 4.49
C LEU A 8 18.50 -10.22 5.58
N ALA A 9 18.96 -9.03 5.20
CA ALA A 9 19.14 -7.91 6.13
C ALA A 9 17.81 -7.50 6.78
N ILE A 10 16.75 -7.38 5.97
CA ILE A 10 15.42 -7.04 6.46
C ILE A 10 14.88 -8.17 7.34
N PHE A 11 15.03 -9.44 6.95
CA PHE A 11 14.62 -10.58 7.77
C PHE A 11 15.27 -10.58 9.17
N LEU A 12 16.60 -10.41 9.23
CA LEU A 12 17.33 -10.47 10.51
C LEU A 12 17.04 -9.26 11.41
N ARG A 13 16.74 -8.11 10.80
CA ARG A 13 16.48 -6.88 11.54
C ARG A 13 15.00 -6.68 11.89
N ALA A 14 14.10 -7.34 11.17
CA ALA A 14 12.68 -7.27 11.39
C ALA A 14 12.32 -7.67 12.83
N ARG A 15 11.39 -6.94 13.44
CA ARG A 15 10.80 -7.30 14.73
C ARG A 15 9.40 -7.89 14.58
N SER A 16 8.67 -7.56 13.50
CA SER A 16 7.40 -8.21 13.16
C SER A 16 7.59 -9.62 12.60
N ASN A 17 6.78 -10.56 13.09
CA ASN A 17 6.67 -11.92 12.55
C ASN A 17 6.15 -11.89 11.11
N LYS A 18 5.20 -11.01 10.77
CA LYS A 18 4.68 -10.86 9.39
C LYS A 18 5.79 -10.48 8.41
N ALA A 19 6.64 -9.51 8.78
CA ALA A 19 7.72 -9.09 7.90
C ALA A 19 8.89 -10.08 7.87
N LYS A 20 9.17 -10.78 8.99
CA LYS A 20 10.09 -11.92 8.99
C LYS A 20 9.63 -13.01 8.03
N ALA A 21 8.37 -13.42 8.11
CA ALA A 21 7.81 -14.45 7.24
C ALA A 21 7.85 -14.03 5.76
N THR A 22 7.45 -12.79 5.46
CA THR A 22 7.48 -12.23 4.10
C THR A 22 8.91 -12.15 3.56
N SER A 23 9.86 -11.64 4.34
CA SER A 23 11.25 -11.46 3.92
C SER A 23 11.98 -12.80 3.75
N MET A 24 11.69 -13.78 4.62
CA MET A 24 12.22 -15.14 4.49
C MET A 24 11.66 -15.84 3.26
N GLY A 25 10.34 -15.77 3.03
CA GLY A 25 9.71 -16.33 1.83
C GLY A 25 10.22 -15.70 0.54
N ALA A 26 10.45 -14.39 0.54
CA ALA A 26 11.05 -13.67 -0.57
C ALA A 26 12.51 -14.11 -0.82
N PHE A 27 13.32 -14.23 0.24
CA PHE A 27 14.69 -14.70 0.17
C PHE A 27 14.80 -16.12 -0.43
N THR A 28 13.96 -17.05 0.03
CA THR A 28 13.99 -18.43 -0.47
C THR A 28 13.55 -18.52 -1.92
N SER A 29 12.52 -17.77 -2.31
CA SER A 29 12.07 -17.66 -3.71
C SER A 29 13.17 -17.10 -4.61
N GLN A 30 13.88 -16.08 -4.15
CA GLN A 30 14.94 -15.41 -4.90
C GLN A 30 16.18 -16.28 -5.12
N LEU A 31 16.48 -17.25 -4.25
CA LEU A 31 17.59 -18.20 -4.45
C LEU A 31 17.45 -18.97 -5.76
N PHE A 32 16.22 -19.24 -6.17
CA PHE A 32 15.89 -19.96 -7.41
C PHE A 32 15.54 -19.04 -8.57
N GLY A 33 15.75 -17.73 -8.41
CA GLY A 33 15.59 -16.76 -9.50
C GLY A 33 14.21 -16.12 -9.63
N VAL A 34 13.24 -16.50 -8.78
CA VAL A 34 11.92 -15.85 -8.74
C VAL A 34 12.06 -14.56 -7.93
N SER A 35 11.90 -13.42 -8.60
CA SER A 35 12.28 -12.11 -8.03
C SER A 35 11.09 -11.27 -7.57
N GLU A 36 9.90 -11.60 -8.05
CA GLU A 36 8.64 -10.90 -7.81
C GLU A 36 8.32 -10.80 -6.31
N PRO A 37 8.46 -11.87 -5.49
CA PRO A 37 8.21 -11.76 -4.05
C PRO A 37 9.20 -10.84 -3.35
N THR A 38 10.45 -10.73 -3.83
CA THR A 38 11.44 -9.82 -3.25
C THR A 38 11.22 -8.39 -3.73
N LEU A 39 10.94 -8.19 -5.02
CA LEU A 39 10.72 -6.86 -5.59
C LEU A 39 9.46 -6.21 -5.04
N PHE A 40 8.31 -6.89 -5.14
CA PHE A 40 7.03 -6.33 -4.74
C PHE A 40 6.76 -6.55 -3.24
N GLY A 41 7.11 -7.72 -2.72
CA GLY A 41 6.79 -8.08 -1.33
C GLY A 41 7.73 -7.48 -0.28
N VAL A 42 8.93 -7.03 -0.68
CA VAL A 42 9.94 -6.49 0.24
C VAL A 42 10.48 -5.14 -0.23
N LEU A 43 11.05 -5.06 -1.43
CA LEU A 43 11.79 -3.88 -1.88
C LEU A 43 10.91 -2.67 -2.12
N ILE A 44 9.72 -2.84 -2.70
CA ILE A 44 8.78 -1.74 -2.98
C ILE A 44 7.78 -1.58 -1.84
N ARG A 45 7.40 -2.68 -1.17
CA ARG A 45 6.38 -2.70 -0.12
C ARG A 45 6.60 -1.70 1.01
N TYR A 46 7.83 -1.61 1.50
CA TYR A 46 8.12 -0.84 2.71
C TYR A 46 8.67 0.55 2.42
N ASN A 47 9.62 0.69 1.47
CA ASN A 47 10.21 1.97 1.07
C ASN A 47 11.09 1.79 -0.19
N PHE A 48 11.32 2.83 -0.99
CA PHE A 48 12.25 2.79 -2.12
C PHE A 48 13.74 2.66 -1.74
N ARG A 49 14.12 2.88 -0.48
CA ARG A 49 15.52 2.80 -0.02
C ARG A 49 16.16 1.41 -0.25
N PRO A 50 15.54 0.29 0.17
CA PRO A 50 15.99 -1.06 -0.18
C PRO A 50 16.20 -1.28 -1.69
N LEU A 51 15.30 -0.73 -2.51
CA LEU A 51 15.40 -0.83 -3.96
C LEU A 51 16.65 -0.11 -4.49
N ILE A 52 16.92 1.09 -3.99
CA ILE A 52 18.12 1.86 -4.38
C ILE A 52 19.40 1.09 -4.02
N VAL A 53 19.49 0.52 -2.81
CA VAL A 53 20.65 -0.30 -2.41
C VAL A 53 20.83 -1.50 -3.33
N THR A 54 19.74 -2.17 -3.66
CA THR A 54 19.73 -3.29 -4.60
C THR A 54 20.30 -2.90 -5.96
N VAL A 55 19.80 -1.82 -6.55
CA VAL A 55 20.21 -1.36 -7.90
C VAL A 55 21.68 -0.94 -7.91
N LEU A 56 22.12 -0.18 -6.90
CA LEU A 56 23.50 0.28 -6.82
C LEU A 56 24.49 -0.88 -6.63
N THR A 57 24.20 -1.79 -5.70
CA THR A 57 25.11 -2.92 -5.42
C THR A 57 25.14 -3.93 -6.56
N SER A 58 24.00 -4.18 -7.22
CA SER A 58 23.96 -5.02 -8.42
C SER A 58 24.66 -4.37 -9.62
N GLY A 59 24.51 -3.06 -9.80
CA GLY A 59 25.22 -2.31 -10.84
C GLY A 59 26.74 -2.36 -10.66
N ILE A 60 27.24 -2.16 -9.43
CA ILE A 60 28.67 -2.28 -9.12
C ILE A 60 29.17 -3.70 -9.37
N GLY A 61 28.42 -4.72 -8.93
CA GLY A 61 28.78 -6.12 -9.19
C GLY A 61 28.86 -6.44 -10.69
N ALA A 62 27.89 -5.97 -11.48
CA ALA A 62 27.90 -6.13 -12.93
C ALA A 62 29.09 -5.41 -13.59
N ALA A 63 29.41 -4.19 -13.14
CA ALA A 63 30.56 -3.43 -13.63
C ALA A 63 31.89 -4.17 -13.36
N ILE A 64 32.06 -4.74 -12.17
CA ILE A 64 33.27 -5.51 -11.82
C ILE A 64 33.38 -6.76 -12.69
N LEU A 65 32.28 -7.51 -12.87
CA LEU A 65 32.27 -8.69 -13.76
C LEU A 65 32.63 -8.32 -15.21
N SER A 66 32.15 -7.17 -15.68
CA SER A 66 32.49 -6.65 -17.01
C SER A 66 33.97 -6.29 -17.13
N MET A 67 34.55 -5.60 -16.14
CA MET A 67 35.99 -5.26 -16.14
C MET A 67 36.89 -6.49 -16.12
N LEU A 68 36.44 -7.58 -15.47
CA LEU A 68 37.15 -8.85 -15.40
C LEU A 68 36.89 -9.76 -16.62
N ASN A 69 36.16 -9.27 -17.63
CA ASN A 69 35.78 -10.01 -18.85
C ASN A 69 35.09 -11.36 -18.56
N VAL A 70 34.23 -11.39 -17.54
CA VAL A 70 33.46 -12.59 -17.18
C VAL A 70 32.22 -12.68 -18.09
N ALA A 71 32.23 -13.66 -19.00
CA ALA A 71 31.13 -13.93 -19.92
C ALA A 71 30.41 -15.24 -19.57
N ALA A 72 29.08 -15.23 -19.70
CA ALA A 72 28.25 -16.41 -19.54
C ALA A 72 28.29 -17.30 -20.79
N ASN A 73 28.29 -18.62 -20.61
CA ASN A 73 28.29 -19.60 -21.70
C ASN A 73 26.89 -20.12 -22.04
N SER A 74 25.87 -19.69 -21.30
CA SER A 74 24.46 -20.11 -21.44
C SER A 74 23.55 -18.97 -20.97
N TYR A 75 22.25 -19.08 -21.22
CA TYR A 75 21.23 -18.11 -20.85
C TYR A 75 20.09 -18.79 -20.06
N GLY A 76 19.32 -17.99 -19.32
CA GLY A 76 18.07 -18.46 -18.69
C GLY A 76 18.20 -19.08 -17.31
N LEU A 77 19.38 -19.09 -16.69
CA LEU A 77 19.57 -19.49 -15.30
C LEU A 77 19.80 -18.26 -14.42
N ALA A 78 19.21 -18.26 -13.23
CA ALA A 78 19.23 -17.11 -12.32
C ALA A 78 19.76 -17.52 -10.94
N VAL A 79 20.46 -16.60 -10.28
CA VAL A 79 20.93 -16.73 -8.88
C VAL A 79 21.66 -18.07 -8.61
N VAL A 80 21.15 -19.00 -7.81
CA VAL A 80 21.92 -20.23 -7.51
C VAL A 80 22.11 -21.11 -8.77
N PRO A 81 21.06 -21.40 -9.57
CA PRO A 81 21.25 -22.04 -10.87
C PRO A 81 22.24 -21.33 -11.81
N SER A 82 22.43 -20.02 -11.71
CA SER A 82 23.28 -19.26 -12.65
C SER A 82 24.76 -19.64 -12.63
N TYR A 83 25.25 -20.28 -11.56
CA TYR A 83 26.63 -20.81 -11.53
C TYR A 83 26.90 -21.81 -12.66
N LEU A 84 25.88 -22.56 -13.10
CA LEU A 84 25.97 -23.47 -14.24
C LEU A 84 26.31 -22.75 -15.56
N MET A 85 26.07 -21.45 -15.67
CA MET A 85 26.42 -20.66 -16.86
C MET A 85 27.94 -20.46 -17.02
N TYR A 86 28.73 -20.72 -15.97
CA TYR A 86 30.17 -20.43 -15.93
C TYR A 86 31.07 -21.68 -15.78
N ILE A 87 30.48 -22.88 -15.66
CA ILE A 87 31.21 -24.12 -15.31
C ILE A 87 32.34 -24.49 -16.28
N TYR A 88 32.26 -24.09 -17.54
CA TYR A 88 33.24 -24.42 -18.57
C TYR A 88 34.48 -23.51 -18.54
N ASN A 89 34.44 -22.42 -17.78
CA ASN A 89 35.55 -21.49 -17.66
C ASN A 89 35.86 -21.22 -16.18
N GLY A 90 36.93 -21.84 -15.66
CA GLY A 90 37.30 -21.76 -14.25
C GLY A 90 37.59 -20.32 -13.77
N HIS A 91 38.16 -19.47 -14.62
CA HIS A 91 38.38 -18.05 -14.30
C HIS A 91 37.05 -17.31 -14.14
N ALA A 92 36.13 -17.51 -15.10
CA ALA A 92 34.80 -16.89 -15.07
C ALA A 92 33.98 -17.37 -13.86
N LEU A 93 34.00 -18.67 -13.57
CA LEU A 93 33.33 -19.26 -12.42
C LEU A 93 33.87 -18.71 -11.10
N LEU A 94 35.19 -18.62 -10.95
CA LEU A 94 35.84 -18.10 -9.75
C LEU A 94 35.45 -16.64 -9.49
N TRP A 95 35.60 -15.76 -10.50
CA TRP A 95 35.26 -14.35 -10.33
C TRP A 95 33.77 -14.11 -10.18
N TYR A 96 32.93 -14.88 -10.87
CA TYR A 96 31.48 -14.84 -10.66
C TYR A 96 31.10 -15.19 -9.22
N THR A 97 31.73 -16.22 -8.65
CA THR A 97 31.52 -16.63 -7.25
C THR A 97 31.92 -15.51 -6.29
N ILE A 98 33.12 -14.95 -6.47
CA ILE A 98 33.63 -13.88 -5.59
C ILE A 98 32.73 -12.65 -5.66
N VAL A 99 32.38 -12.17 -6.86
CA VAL A 99 31.59 -10.95 -7.02
C VAL A 99 30.14 -11.15 -6.58
N SER A 100 29.53 -12.30 -6.84
CA SER A 100 28.16 -12.58 -6.39
C SER A 100 28.06 -12.65 -4.87
N LEU A 101 28.99 -13.32 -4.18
CA LEU A 101 29.11 -13.31 -2.72
C LEU A 101 29.36 -11.90 -2.19
N GLY A 102 30.31 -11.17 -2.80
CA GLY A 102 30.60 -9.78 -2.46
C GLY A 102 29.39 -8.87 -2.61
N THR A 103 28.57 -9.09 -3.64
CA THR A 103 27.33 -8.34 -3.88
C THR A 103 26.28 -8.63 -2.80
N VAL A 104 26.14 -9.88 -2.35
CA VAL A 104 25.24 -10.24 -1.24
C VAL A 104 25.69 -9.53 0.04
N VAL A 105 26.99 -9.59 0.36
CA VAL A 105 27.56 -8.95 1.56
C VAL A 105 27.42 -7.43 1.50
N ALA A 106 27.76 -6.81 0.38
CA ALA A 106 27.66 -5.37 0.19
C ALA A 106 26.20 -4.89 0.32
N ALA A 107 25.25 -5.59 -0.32
CA ALA A 107 23.83 -5.30 -0.20
C ALA A 107 23.34 -5.48 1.24
N PHE A 108 23.74 -6.54 1.92
CA PHE A 108 23.39 -6.79 3.32
C PHE A 108 23.89 -5.67 4.26
N VAL A 109 25.17 -5.28 4.14
CA VAL A 109 25.78 -4.24 4.98
C VAL A 109 25.15 -2.87 4.69
N ALA A 110 25.03 -2.49 3.41
CA ALA A 110 24.42 -1.23 3.01
C ALA A 110 22.95 -1.14 3.43
N THR A 111 22.22 -2.26 3.38
CA THR A 111 20.83 -2.28 3.84
C THR A 111 20.76 -2.07 5.36
N ASN A 112 21.54 -2.81 6.14
CA ASN A 112 21.59 -2.65 7.59
C ASN A 112 21.99 -1.22 8.03
N ALA A 113 22.86 -0.56 7.25
CA ALA A 113 23.33 0.79 7.55
C ALA A 113 22.31 1.89 7.19
N PHE A 114 21.66 1.80 6.02
CA PHE A 114 20.93 2.95 5.45
C PHE A 114 19.50 2.65 4.97
N ALA A 115 19.14 1.39 4.78
CA ALA A 115 17.94 1.02 4.05
C ALA A 115 17.02 0.04 4.80
N ILE A 116 17.22 -0.19 6.10
CA ILE A 116 16.22 -0.89 6.91
C ILE A 116 14.97 0.01 7.00
N PRO A 117 13.83 -0.44 6.49
CA PRO A 117 12.58 0.30 6.65
C PRO A 117 12.18 0.36 8.13
N LYS A 118 11.56 1.46 8.56
CA LYS A 118 11.19 1.63 9.98
C LYS A 118 10.00 0.74 10.35
N GLU A 119 9.14 0.44 9.37
CA GLU A 119 7.93 -0.37 9.43
C GLU A 119 8.23 -1.83 9.79
N VAL A 120 9.46 -2.29 9.49
CA VAL A 120 9.91 -3.64 9.82
C VAL A 120 10.45 -3.74 11.24
N LEU A 121 10.84 -2.62 11.85
CA LEU A 121 11.43 -2.55 13.19
C LEU A 121 10.37 -2.50 14.29
N THR A 122 9.12 -2.23 13.95
CA THR A 122 8.00 -2.34 14.89
C THR A 122 7.66 -3.82 15.08
N PRO A 123 7.69 -4.35 16.32
CA PRO A 123 7.13 -5.67 16.62
C PRO A 123 5.68 -5.74 16.14
N ASP A 124 5.22 -6.92 15.73
CA ASP A 124 3.78 -7.12 15.58
C ASP A 124 3.18 -6.86 16.96
N GLY A 125 2.32 -5.84 17.07
CA GLY A 125 1.42 -5.77 18.21
C GLY A 125 0.59 -7.04 18.19
N ASP A 126 0.44 -7.68 19.34
CA ASP A 126 -0.38 -8.88 19.49
C ASP A 126 -1.79 -8.58 18.95
N VAL A 127 -2.12 -9.13 17.77
CA VAL A 127 -3.51 -9.28 17.36
C VAL A 127 -3.99 -10.59 17.96
N GLU A 128 -4.19 -10.57 19.28
CA GLU A 128 -5.24 -11.32 19.94
C GLU A 128 -5.53 -10.62 21.28
N THR A 129 -6.74 -10.07 21.40
CA THR A 129 -7.30 -9.30 22.53
C THR A 129 -6.69 -7.92 22.83
N ALA A 130 -7.10 -6.90 22.06
CA ALA A 130 -7.05 -5.49 22.49
C ALA A 130 -8.38 -4.76 22.23
N ASN A 131 -9.48 -5.33 22.76
CA ASN A 131 -10.61 -4.52 23.19
C ASN A 131 -10.29 -3.98 24.59
N ALA A 132 -9.61 -2.84 24.69
CA ALA A 132 -9.67 -1.93 25.84
C ALA A 132 -8.81 -0.68 25.61
N VAL A 133 -9.51 0.42 25.33
CA VAL A 133 -9.21 1.82 25.67
C VAL A 133 -7.76 2.12 26.09
N ILE A 134 -7.01 2.78 25.20
CA ILE A 134 -6.06 3.81 25.63
C ILE A 134 -6.32 5.06 24.78
N SER A 135 -7.00 6.01 25.43
CA SER A 135 -6.88 7.42 25.15
C SER A 135 -5.41 7.80 25.24
N SER A 136 -4.81 8.19 24.13
CA SER A 136 -3.60 9.00 24.12
C SER A 136 -3.82 10.10 23.10
N THR A 137 -3.65 11.32 23.58
CA THR A 137 -3.85 12.58 22.88
C THR A 137 -2.82 12.72 21.76
N VAL A 138 -3.17 12.20 20.59
CA VAL A 138 -2.68 12.61 19.28
C VAL A 138 -3.92 13.14 18.56
N SER A 139 -3.80 14.16 17.71
CA SER A 139 -4.92 14.61 16.88
C SER A 139 -5.25 13.54 15.84
N ASP A 140 -5.88 12.44 16.26
CA ASP A 140 -6.31 11.34 15.40
C ASP A 140 -7.45 11.83 14.52
N ASN A 141 -7.13 12.14 13.27
CA ASN A 141 -8.16 12.39 12.29
C ASN A 141 -8.78 11.05 11.91
N LYS A 142 -10.11 11.00 11.90
CA LYS A 142 -10.86 9.81 11.52
C LYS A 142 -11.61 10.05 10.23
N VAL A 143 -11.67 9.01 9.41
CA VAL A 143 -12.57 8.92 8.26
C VAL A 143 -13.70 7.97 8.64
N TYR A 144 -14.94 8.39 8.42
CA TYR A 144 -16.12 7.64 8.82
C TYR A 144 -16.76 6.91 7.63
N ALA A 145 -17.44 5.81 7.88
CA ALA A 145 -18.09 4.99 6.87
C ALA A 145 -19.21 5.78 6.15
N PRO A 146 -19.14 6.01 4.83
CA PRO A 146 -20.17 6.75 4.10
C PRO A 146 -21.44 5.94 3.89
N VAL A 147 -21.36 4.61 3.99
CA VAL A 147 -22.47 3.65 3.84
C VAL A 147 -22.35 2.57 4.91
N GLY A 148 -23.47 1.92 5.25
CA GLY A 148 -23.46 0.74 6.11
C GLY A 148 -23.22 -0.54 5.32
N GLY A 149 -22.44 -1.47 5.86
CA GLY A 149 -22.08 -2.70 5.15
C GLY A 149 -20.97 -3.50 5.79
N GLU A 150 -20.57 -4.56 5.10
CA GLU A 150 -19.40 -5.36 5.46
C GLU A 150 -18.15 -4.67 4.92
N THR A 151 -17.20 -4.38 5.79
CA THR A 151 -15.92 -3.79 5.40
C THR A 151 -15.04 -4.83 4.72
N VAL A 152 -14.32 -4.40 3.68
CA VAL A 152 -13.43 -5.24 2.87
C VAL A 152 -12.09 -4.53 2.75
N ALA A 153 -11.00 -5.27 2.98
CA ALA A 153 -9.66 -4.76 2.76
C ALA A 153 -9.48 -4.33 1.31
N LEU A 154 -8.75 -3.22 1.09
CA LEU A 154 -8.62 -2.65 -0.25
C LEU A 154 -7.98 -3.64 -1.24
N ASP A 155 -7.02 -4.45 -0.79
CA ASP A 155 -6.33 -5.48 -1.59
C ASP A 155 -7.21 -6.68 -1.99
N GLN A 156 -8.42 -6.78 -1.42
CA GLN A 156 -9.43 -7.80 -1.77
C GLN A 156 -10.52 -7.26 -2.71
N VAL A 157 -10.43 -5.99 -3.12
CA VAL A 157 -11.34 -5.40 -4.10
C VAL A 157 -11.05 -5.99 -5.48
N SER A 158 -12.09 -6.20 -6.29
CA SER A 158 -11.99 -6.86 -7.59
C SER A 158 -11.29 -6.03 -8.68
N ASP A 159 -11.19 -4.72 -8.48
CA ASP A 159 -10.52 -3.78 -9.37
C ASP A 159 -9.03 -3.59 -9.02
N PRO A 160 -8.08 -3.88 -9.94
CA PRO A 160 -6.64 -3.77 -9.67
C PRO A 160 -6.13 -2.36 -9.38
N VAL A 161 -6.77 -1.31 -9.92
CA VAL A 161 -6.37 0.08 -9.70
C VAL A 161 -6.59 0.45 -8.24
N PHE A 162 -7.72 0.02 -7.68
CA PHE A 162 -8.01 0.19 -6.26
C PHE A 162 -7.21 -0.78 -5.39
N ALA A 163 -7.18 -2.08 -5.73
CA ALA A 163 -6.52 -3.10 -4.92
C ALA A 163 -4.99 -2.94 -4.82
N SER A 164 -4.37 -2.30 -5.82
CA SER A 164 -2.94 -1.98 -5.77
C SER A 164 -2.58 -0.83 -4.81
N GLY A 165 -3.56 -0.07 -4.32
CA GLY A 165 -3.33 1.14 -3.53
C GLY A 165 -2.72 2.31 -4.33
N MET A 166 -2.66 2.21 -5.66
CA MET A 166 -2.05 3.24 -6.53
C MET A 166 -2.73 4.61 -6.38
N MET A 167 -4.04 4.61 -6.14
CA MET A 167 -4.86 5.82 -5.99
C MET A 167 -4.94 6.35 -4.56
N GLY A 168 -4.31 5.67 -3.59
CA GLY A 168 -4.38 6.03 -2.18
C GLY A 168 -4.57 4.81 -1.27
N GLU A 169 -4.48 5.06 0.04
CA GLU A 169 -4.77 4.05 1.07
C GLU A 169 -6.22 4.19 1.55
N GLY A 170 -6.84 3.08 1.94
CA GLY A 170 -8.20 3.13 2.47
C GLY A 170 -8.84 1.75 2.59
N MET A 171 -10.17 1.72 2.47
CA MET A 171 -10.99 0.53 2.70
C MET A 171 -12.21 0.53 1.77
N ALA A 172 -12.74 -0.65 1.48
CA ALA A 172 -13.99 -0.82 0.78
C ALA A 172 -15.12 -1.29 1.71
N ILE A 173 -16.37 -1.06 1.32
CA ILE A 173 -17.57 -1.46 2.04
C ILE A 173 -18.52 -2.11 1.04
N LYS A 174 -18.89 -3.37 1.28
CA LYS A 174 -19.98 -4.06 0.60
C LYS A 174 -21.30 -3.67 1.28
N PRO A 175 -22.18 -2.88 0.62
CA PRO A 175 -23.40 -2.40 1.26
C PRO A 175 -24.32 -3.56 1.67
N ALA A 176 -24.80 -3.53 2.93
CA ALA A 176 -25.57 -4.64 3.50
C ALA A 176 -27.02 -4.72 2.98
N GLU A 177 -27.65 -3.57 2.74
CA GLU A 177 -29.07 -3.51 2.37
C GLU A 177 -29.26 -3.52 0.84
N PRO A 178 -30.02 -4.50 0.29
CA PRO A 178 -30.42 -4.45 -1.10
C PRO A 178 -31.40 -3.29 -1.34
N GLY A 179 -31.19 -2.54 -2.44
CA GLY A 179 -32.05 -1.43 -2.85
C GLY A 179 -31.35 -0.07 -2.78
N ILE A 180 -32.11 0.98 -2.45
CA ILE A 180 -31.63 2.37 -2.41
C ILE A 180 -30.86 2.61 -1.11
N ASN A 181 -29.56 2.80 -1.24
CA ASN A 181 -28.65 3.10 -0.15
C ASN A 181 -28.34 4.60 -0.12
N LYS A 182 -28.30 5.20 1.07
CA LYS A 182 -27.86 6.58 1.29
C LYS A 182 -26.34 6.63 1.47
N VAL A 183 -25.74 7.70 0.95
CA VAL A 183 -24.30 7.95 1.03
C VAL A 183 -24.09 9.23 1.81
N TYR A 184 -23.27 9.16 2.85
CA TYR A 184 -23.02 10.26 3.77
C TYR A 184 -21.59 10.75 3.70
N ALA A 185 -21.37 12.02 4.06
CA ALA A 185 -20.06 12.63 4.08
C ALA A 185 -19.17 11.96 5.16
N PRO A 186 -18.00 11.41 4.77
CA PRO A 186 -17.12 10.69 5.69
C PRO A 186 -16.31 11.62 6.60
N GLN A 187 -16.34 12.93 6.36
CA GLN A 187 -15.83 14.02 7.20
C GLN A 187 -16.51 15.32 6.76
N ALA A 188 -16.38 16.37 7.56
CA ALA A 188 -16.52 17.75 7.16
C ALA A 188 -15.39 18.21 6.21
N GLY A 189 -15.74 19.07 5.27
CA GLY A 189 -14.82 19.59 4.27
C GLY A 189 -15.55 20.12 3.05
N THR A 190 -14.78 20.49 2.02
CA THR A 190 -15.32 20.97 0.75
C THR A 190 -15.33 19.85 -0.29
N LEU A 191 -16.45 19.67 -0.98
CA LEU A 191 -16.55 18.73 -2.09
C LEU A 191 -15.74 19.24 -3.29
N SER A 192 -14.49 18.80 -3.41
CA SER A 192 -13.60 19.16 -4.50
C SER A 192 -14.06 18.56 -5.83
N VAL A 193 -14.70 17.39 -5.80
CA VAL A 193 -15.25 16.70 -6.97
C VAL A 193 -16.61 16.12 -6.64
N VAL A 194 -17.59 16.34 -7.52
CA VAL A 194 -18.83 15.56 -7.57
C VAL A 194 -18.96 15.09 -9.01
N ALA A 195 -18.84 13.79 -9.25
CA ALA A 195 -18.90 13.25 -10.60
C ALA A 195 -20.26 13.55 -11.23
N ASP A 196 -20.29 13.94 -12.51
CA ASP A 196 -21.54 14.27 -13.23
C ASP A 196 -22.56 13.12 -13.20
N THR A 197 -22.06 11.88 -13.21
CA THR A 197 -22.89 10.67 -13.11
C THR A 197 -23.21 10.26 -11.67
N GLY A 198 -22.78 11.00 -10.65
CA GLY A 198 -23.12 10.79 -9.25
C GLY A 198 -22.48 9.57 -8.56
N HIS A 199 -21.57 8.88 -9.24
CA HIS A 199 -20.91 7.68 -8.75
C HIS A 199 -19.70 7.95 -7.83
N ALA A 200 -19.19 9.18 -7.79
CA ALA A 200 -18.01 9.50 -6.99
C ALA A 200 -18.04 10.91 -6.40
N TYR A 201 -17.49 11.04 -5.20
CA TYR A 201 -17.40 12.28 -4.43
C TYR A 201 -15.97 12.43 -3.90
N GLY A 202 -15.28 13.49 -4.31
CA GLY A 202 -14.01 13.92 -3.74
C GLY A 202 -14.27 15.00 -2.70
N LEU A 203 -13.74 14.81 -1.49
CA LEU A 203 -13.84 15.73 -0.36
C LEU A 203 -12.43 16.16 0.05
N THR A 204 -12.22 17.45 0.26
CA THR A 204 -11.00 17.98 0.87
C THR A 204 -11.37 18.57 2.21
N THR A 205 -10.87 17.98 3.30
CA THR A 205 -11.11 18.48 4.66
C THR A 205 -10.41 19.81 4.88
N ASP A 206 -10.83 20.57 5.90
CA ASP A 206 -10.27 21.90 6.20
C ASP A 206 -8.78 21.85 6.55
N ASP A 207 -8.27 20.68 6.88
CA ASP A 207 -6.88 20.40 7.22
C ASP A 207 -6.14 19.58 6.14
N GLY A 208 -6.69 19.55 4.92
CA GLY A 208 -6.00 19.14 3.70
C GLY A 208 -6.02 17.64 3.40
N MET A 209 -6.83 16.83 4.09
CA MET A 209 -7.04 15.42 3.73
C MET A 209 -7.95 15.33 2.53
N GLU A 210 -7.50 14.61 1.49
CA GLU A 210 -8.29 14.38 0.28
C GLU A 210 -8.91 12.99 0.36
N ILE A 211 -10.22 12.92 0.49
CA ILE A 211 -10.99 11.69 0.62
C ILE A 211 -11.77 11.46 -0.66
N LEU A 212 -11.66 10.27 -1.24
CA LEU A 212 -12.49 9.81 -2.36
C LEU A 212 -13.49 8.78 -1.87
N VAL A 213 -14.78 9.02 -2.12
CA VAL A 213 -15.85 8.03 -2.00
C VAL A 213 -16.29 7.65 -3.40
N HIS A 214 -16.07 6.40 -3.80
CA HIS A 214 -16.42 5.87 -5.12
C HIS A 214 -17.44 4.73 -4.98
N LEU A 215 -18.59 4.85 -5.63
CA LEU A 215 -19.75 3.96 -5.47
C LEU A 215 -19.76 2.88 -6.55
N GLY A 216 -19.36 1.67 -6.18
CA GLY A 216 -19.25 0.54 -7.10
C GLY A 216 -18.02 0.59 -8.00
N ILE A 217 -17.81 -0.45 -8.80
CA ILE A 217 -16.71 -0.58 -9.76
C ILE A 217 -17.27 -0.44 -11.17
N ASP A 218 -16.59 0.33 -12.02
CA ASP A 218 -17.00 0.63 -13.40
C ASP A 218 -18.39 1.28 -13.55
N THR A 219 -18.96 1.81 -12.46
CA THR A 219 -20.32 2.35 -12.42
C THR A 219 -20.50 3.67 -13.16
N VAL A 220 -19.40 4.35 -13.52
CA VAL A 220 -19.43 5.48 -14.46
C VAL A 220 -20.12 5.13 -15.77
N ASN A 221 -20.03 3.86 -16.21
CA ASN A 221 -20.66 3.35 -17.43
C ASN A 221 -22.19 3.31 -17.36
N LEU A 222 -22.78 3.43 -16.17
CA LEU A 222 -24.23 3.47 -15.96
C LEU A 222 -24.83 4.87 -16.21
N LYS A 223 -24.01 5.87 -16.57
CA LYS A 223 -24.43 7.20 -17.03
C LYS A 223 -25.42 7.90 -16.07
N GLY A 224 -25.26 7.67 -14.76
CA GLY A 224 -26.07 8.28 -13.71
C GLY A 224 -27.36 7.56 -13.35
N ALA A 225 -27.77 6.52 -14.09
CA ALA A 225 -29.09 5.89 -13.90
C ALA A 225 -29.35 5.26 -12.52
N PRO A 226 -28.36 4.75 -11.75
CA PRO A 226 -28.62 4.24 -10.41
C PRO A 226 -28.30 5.27 -9.31
N PHE A 227 -27.91 6.51 -9.65
CA PHE A 227 -27.39 7.48 -8.70
C PHE A 227 -28.29 8.72 -8.61
N THR A 228 -28.50 9.21 -7.39
CA THR A 228 -29.13 10.52 -7.14
C THR A 228 -28.15 11.36 -6.33
N VAL A 229 -27.81 12.55 -6.84
CA VAL A 229 -26.88 13.47 -6.19
C VAL A 229 -27.67 14.49 -5.37
N ALA A 230 -27.27 14.72 -4.10
CA ALA A 230 -27.89 15.68 -3.20
C ALA A 230 -27.05 16.95 -2.97
N VAL A 231 -25.82 16.99 -3.50
CA VAL A 231 -24.80 18.02 -3.26
C VAL A 231 -24.18 18.53 -4.56
N LYS A 232 -23.34 19.57 -4.48
CA LYS A 232 -22.62 20.13 -5.64
C LYS A 232 -21.13 20.29 -5.35
N ALA A 233 -20.31 20.28 -6.40
CA ALA A 233 -18.90 20.63 -6.27
C ALA A 233 -18.73 22.05 -5.70
N GLY A 234 -17.72 22.24 -4.85
CA GLY A 234 -17.48 23.48 -4.09
C GLY A 234 -18.35 23.66 -2.85
N GLN A 235 -19.33 22.79 -2.61
CA GLN A 235 -20.14 22.84 -1.39
C GLN A 235 -19.34 22.34 -0.18
N HIS A 236 -19.36 23.09 0.92
CA HIS A 236 -18.88 22.61 2.21
C HIS A 236 -19.95 21.75 2.87
N VAL A 237 -19.55 20.59 3.39
CA VAL A 237 -20.41 19.61 4.07
C VAL A 237 -19.83 19.31 5.44
N ASN A 238 -20.69 18.85 6.36
CA ASN A 238 -20.30 18.30 7.65
C ASN A 238 -20.26 16.78 7.59
N LYS A 239 -19.53 16.15 8.51
CA LYS A 239 -19.59 14.70 8.72
C LYS A 239 -21.06 14.25 8.87
N GLY A 240 -21.45 13.25 8.09
CA GLY A 240 -22.79 12.68 8.16
C GLY A 240 -23.84 13.39 7.31
N ASP A 241 -23.49 14.48 6.61
CA ASP A 241 -24.40 15.11 5.65
C ASP A 241 -24.67 14.18 4.47
N LEU A 242 -25.88 14.21 3.92
CA LEU A 242 -26.27 13.38 2.79
C LEU A 242 -25.58 13.88 1.50
N LEU A 243 -24.74 13.05 0.90
CA LEU A 243 -24.12 13.30 -0.40
C LEU A 243 -25.04 12.88 -1.55
N GLY A 244 -25.74 11.77 -1.38
CA GLY A 244 -26.61 11.22 -2.41
C GLY A 244 -27.15 9.85 -2.06
N THR A 245 -27.71 9.17 -3.06
CA THR A 245 -28.19 7.79 -2.95
C THR A 245 -27.79 6.97 -4.15
N PHE A 246 -27.67 5.66 -3.99
CA PHE A 246 -27.49 4.74 -5.11
C PHE A 246 -28.35 3.49 -4.98
N ASP A 247 -28.82 2.95 -6.11
CA ASP A 247 -29.54 1.68 -6.16
C ASP A 247 -28.57 0.51 -6.37
N GLN A 248 -28.27 -0.20 -5.28
CA GLN A 248 -27.38 -1.36 -5.29
C GLN A 248 -27.93 -2.50 -6.16
N ALA A 249 -29.26 -2.67 -6.24
CA ALA A 249 -29.88 -3.72 -7.03
C ALA A 249 -29.77 -3.40 -8.53
N ALA A 250 -29.90 -2.14 -8.92
CA ALA A 250 -29.69 -1.70 -10.29
C ALA A 250 -28.24 -1.91 -10.74
N ILE A 251 -27.25 -1.60 -9.89
CA ILE A 251 -25.82 -1.83 -10.18
C ILE A 251 -25.55 -3.33 -10.40
N LYS A 252 -26.01 -4.18 -9.47
CA LYS A 252 -25.86 -5.63 -9.58
C LYS A 252 -26.57 -6.21 -10.81
N LYS A 253 -27.76 -5.70 -11.15
CA LYS A 253 -28.51 -6.11 -12.35
C LYS A 253 -27.78 -5.78 -13.64
N ALA A 254 -26.96 -4.72 -13.64
CA ALA A 254 -26.08 -4.38 -14.76
C ALA A 254 -24.79 -5.24 -14.82
N GLY A 255 -24.61 -6.20 -13.90
CA GLY A 255 -23.44 -7.07 -13.84
C GLY A 255 -22.22 -6.41 -13.22
N LEU A 256 -22.39 -5.29 -12.51
CA LEU A 256 -21.29 -4.55 -11.88
C LEU A 256 -21.26 -4.79 -10.36
N ASP A 257 -20.08 -4.56 -9.79
CA ASP A 257 -19.85 -4.64 -8.35
C ASP A 257 -20.33 -3.34 -7.68
N ALA A 258 -21.15 -3.47 -6.62
CA ALA A 258 -21.68 -2.34 -5.86
C ALA A 258 -20.84 -1.99 -4.62
N THR A 259 -19.64 -2.57 -4.51
CA THR A 259 -18.68 -2.28 -3.44
C THR A 259 -18.30 -0.79 -3.46
N THR A 260 -18.52 -0.10 -2.35
CA THR A 260 -18.16 1.32 -2.17
C THR A 260 -16.73 1.42 -1.69
N ILE A 261 -15.91 2.21 -2.36
CA ILE A 261 -14.48 2.39 -2.05
C ILE A 261 -14.28 3.74 -1.38
N VAL A 262 -13.54 3.77 -0.28
CA VAL A 262 -13.21 4.98 0.48
C VAL A 262 -11.70 5.07 0.61
N LEU A 263 -11.10 6.11 0.02
CA LEU A 263 -9.64 6.29 -0.03
C LEU A 263 -9.23 7.66 0.46
N ILE A 264 -8.00 7.73 0.96
CA ILE A 264 -7.27 8.98 1.13
C ILE A 264 -6.30 9.09 -0.05
N THR A 265 -6.60 9.98 -1.00
CA THR A 265 -5.85 10.06 -2.27
C THR A 265 -4.46 10.65 -2.10
N ASN A 266 -4.30 11.53 -1.12
CA ASN A 266 -3.00 12.08 -0.71
C ASN A 266 -2.37 11.31 0.46
N SER A 267 -2.61 9.99 0.55
CA SER A 267 -2.19 9.12 1.66
C SER A 267 -0.71 9.22 2.04
N LYS A 268 0.18 9.47 1.07
CA LYS A 268 1.63 9.63 1.29
C LYS A 268 2.00 10.83 2.16
N SER A 269 1.07 11.75 2.40
CA SER A 269 1.28 12.92 3.28
C SER A 269 1.02 12.60 4.76
N TYR A 270 0.63 11.37 5.06
CA TYR A 270 0.27 10.91 6.40
C TYR A 270 1.24 9.82 6.86
N ALA A 271 1.53 9.81 8.16
CA ALA A 271 2.47 8.86 8.77
C ALA A 271 1.91 7.44 8.79
N ARG A 272 0.59 7.31 8.99
CA ARG A 272 -0.11 6.04 9.13
C ARG A 272 -1.59 6.22 8.82
N ILE A 273 -2.15 5.31 8.02
CA ILE A 273 -3.59 5.18 7.80
C ILE A 273 -3.94 3.73 8.13
N GLU A 274 -4.83 3.53 9.11
CA GLU A 274 -5.18 2.21 9.58
C GLU A 274 -6.69 1.95 9.55
N PRO A 275 -7.11 0.76 9.13
CA PRO A 275 -8.49 0.33 9.25
C PRO A 275 -8.87 0.19 10.73
N VAL A 276 -9.93 0.88 11.16
CA VAL A 276 -10.47 0.76 12.53
C VAL A 276 -11.35 -0.48 12.66
N ALA A 277 -11.95 -0.90 11.56
CA ALA A 277 -12.94 -1.97 11.51
C ALA A 277 -12.74 -2.78 10.21
N ALA A 278 -11.73 -3.66 10.14
CA ALA A 278 -11.58 -4.58 9.01
C ALA A 278 -12.42 -5.86 9.25
N ASP A 279 -13.00 -6.41 8.18
CA ASP A 279 -13.79 -7.65 8.20
C ASP A 279 -14.95 -7.67 9.23
N THR A 280 -15.57 -6.50 9.46
CA THR A 280 -16.72 -6.35 10.34
C THR A 280 -17.86 -5.62 9.65
N THR A 281 -19.08 -5.80 10.16
CA THR A 281 -20.23 -5.01 9.69
C THR A 281 -20.25 -3.66 10.40
N VAL A 282 -20.19 -2.58 9.62
CA VAL A 282 -20.25 -1.20 10.11
C VAL A 282 -21.57 -0.53 9.72
N GLN A 283 -22.03 0.38 10.57
CA GLN A 283 -23.11 1.30 10.23
C GLN A 283 -22.55 2.55 9.56
N ALA A 284 -23.36 3.24 8.77
CA ALA A 284 -22.96 4.55 8.23
C ALA A 284 -22.62 5.51 9.38
N GLY A 285 -21.52 6.25 9.24
CA GLY A 285 -21.00 7.19 10.24
C GLY A 285 -20.11 6.57 11.32
N ALA A 286 -19.95 5.24 11.34
CA ALA A 286 -18.98 4.55 12.20
C ALA A 286 -17.53 4.85 11.77
N ASP A 287 -16.57 4.65 12.68
CA ASP A 287 -15.15 4.80 12.40
C ASP A 287 -14.71 3.80 11.33
N LEU A 288 -14.10 4.27 10.24
CA LEU A 288 -13.62 3.43 9.15
C LEU A 288 -12.09 3.39 9.10
N LEU A 289 -11.46 4.58 9.08
CA LEU A 289 -10.00 4.73 9.06
C LEU A 289 -9.56 5.67 10.18
N ALA A 290 -8.46 5.32 10.84
CA ALA A 290 -7.69 6.20 11.71
C ALA A 290 -6.50 6.74 10.93
N VAL A 291 -6.27 8.05 11.01
CA VAL A 291 -5.26 8.76 10.23
C VAL A 291 -4.34 9.52 11.17
N GLN A 292 -3.06 9.16 11.13
CA GLN A 292 -2.00 9.82 11.87
C GLN A 292 -1.24 10.75 10.92
N ARG A 293 -1.19 12.04 11.25
CA ARG A 293 -0.31 12.99 10.57
C ARG A 293 1.15 12.78 10.99
N GLU A 294 2.09 13.03 10.09
CA GLU A 294 3.48 13.23 10.51
C GLU A 294 3.51 14.48 11.40
N ASP A 295 4.11 14.37 12.60
CA ASP A 295 4.35 15.53 13.45
C ASP A 295 5.16 16.55 12.64
N VAL A 296 4.48 17.63 12.21
CA VAL A 296 5.17 18.78 11.64
C VAL A 296 6.02 19.33 12.77
N LYS A 297 7.34 19.14 12.70
CA LYS A 297 8.28 19.94 13.49
C LYS A 297 8.02 21.39 13.12
N VAL A 298 7.25 22.08 13.96
CA VAL A 298 7.16 23.54 13.93
C VAL A 298 8.56 24.01 14.28
N GLU A 299 9.34 24.44 13.28
CA GLU A 299 10.51 25.27 13.52
C GLU A 299 10.00 26.50 14.28
N SER A 300 10.34 26.55 15.57
CA SER A 300 10.16 27.73 16.39
C SER A 300 10.97 28.84 15.75
N VAL A 301 10.30 29.76 15.06
CA VAL A 301 10.89 31.05 14.70
C VAL A 301 11.12 31.79 16.01
N GLU A 302 12.37 31.81 16.47
CA GLU A 302 12.79 32.71 17.54
C GLU A 302 12.64 34.17 17.05
N PRO A 303 12.01 35.06 17.84
CA PRO A 303 12.02 36.48 17.51
C PRO A 303 13.41 37.06 17.79
N ALA A 304 13.93 37.80 16.81
CA ALA A 304 15.13 38.63 16.94
C ALA A 304 14.88 39.90 17.77
#